data_AF-A0A101SFX2-F1
#
_entry.id   AF-A0A101SFX2-F1
#
_cell.length_a   1.000
_cell.length_b   1.000
_cell.length_c   1.000
_cell.angle_alpha   90.00
_cell.angle_beta   90.00
_cell.angle_gamma   90.00
#
_symmetry.space_group_name_H-M   'P 1'
#
loop_
_entity.id
_entity.type
_entity.pdbx_description
1 polymer ?
#
loop_
_entity_poly.entity_id
_entity_poly.type
_entity_poly.pdbx_seq_one_letter_code
_entity_poly.pdbx_strand_id
1 'polypeptide(L)'
;MTQPVIVEGLSAWSPARGLTPAAEPTTPLLVADSWLVRDGRVRGLERHRERFLRTCGEVGGPPLRRLLEFWRDMTDALPRTGEWFPRVELAAGSLELRLLLRHAPPLGTGVGVWATGQADPRTVPRRKGPDLGALARVRERASGAGAEEAVLVAPSGSVLEAATASVLWWEDDTLCLPPPRLPVLPGVTVALVQERARREGIPVAHRERTVAGLDGREVWLVNALHGIRPVTGWIGGPLRAAPVQRAPEWRAWLDSLMEPLPSR
;
A
#
# COMPACT_ATOMS: atom_id res chain seq x y z
N MET A 1 -32.52 -14.82 7.17
CA MET A 1 -31.17 -15.34 6.88
C MET A 1 -30.18 -14.48 7.64
N THR A 2 -29.57 -15.04 8.70
CA THR A 2 -28.43 -14.42 9.39
C THR A 2 -27.31 -14.28 8.37
N GLN A 3 -26.82 -13.05 8.15
CA GLN A 3 -25.59 -12.86 7.40
C GLN A 3 -24.49 -13.67 8.09
N PRO A 4 -23.70 -14.48 7.36
CA PRO A 4 -22.58 -15.18 7.97
C PRO A 4 -21.68 -14.15 8.64
N VAL A 5 -21.36 -14.37 9.92
CA VAL A 5 -20.40 -13.56 10.67
C VAL A 5 -19.09 -13.63 9.90
N ILE A 6 -18.63 -12.50 9.37
CA ILE A 6 -17.34 -12.46 8.69
C ILE A 6 -16.26 -12.47 9.78
N VAL A 7 -15.47 -13.53 9.78
CA VAL A 7 -14.41 -13.75 10.77
C VAL A 7 -13.07 -13.36 10.14
N GLU A 8 -12.20 -12.75 10.93
CA GLU A 8 -10.79 -12.62 10.54
C GLU A 8 -10.18 -13.98 10.25
N GLY A 9 -9.20 -14.02 9.36
CA GLY A 9 -8.45 -15.23 9.11
C GLY A 9 -7.96 -15.35 7.68
N LEU A 10 -7.04 -16.30 7.52
CA LEU A 10 -6.52 -16.69 6.23
C LEU A 10 -7.42 -17.77 5.62
N SER A 11 -7.72 -17.62 4.34
CA SER A 11 -8.38 -18.65 3.54
C SER A 11 -7.51 -18.98 2.34
N ALA A 12 -7.32 -20.27 2.10
CA ALA A 12 -6.77 -20.78 0.84
C ALA A 12 -7.91 -20.93 -0.17
N TRP A 13 -7.61 -20.65 -1.45
CA TRP A 13 -8.58 -20.80 -2.52
C TRP A 13 -8.23 -22.00 -3.40
N SER A 14 -9.27 -22.75 -3.78
CA SER A 14 -9.16 -23.74 -4.84
C SER A 14 -10.40 -23.73 -5.73
N PRO A 15 -10.29 -24.08 -7.01
CA PRO A 15 -11.45 -24.10 -7.91
C PRO A 15 -12.59 -25.02 -7.48
N ALA A 16 -12.27 -26.11 -6.79
CA ALA A 16 -13.24 -27.10 -6.37
C ALA A 16 -13.98 -26.71 -5.08
N ARG A 17 -13.36 -25.89 -4.21
CA ARG A 17 -13.86 -25.61 -2.86
C ARG A 17 -14.09 -24.11 -2.59
N GLY A 18 -13.74 -23.23 -3.51
CA GLY A 18 -13.70 -21.79 -3.26
C GLY A 18 -12.70 -21.46 -2.14
N LEU A 19 -13.05 -20.47 -1.33
CA LEU A 19 -12.29 -20.07 -0.14
C LEU A 19 -12.59 -20.99 1.05
N THR A 20 -11.55 -21.60 1.60
CA THR A 20 -11.63 -22.42 2.81
C THR A 20 -10.60 -21.94 3.84
N PRO A 21 -10.92 -21.94 5.15
CA PRO A 21 -9.98 -21.56 6.19
C PRO A 21 -8.65 -22.30 6.06
N ALA A 22 -7.55 -21.57 6.26
CA ALA A 22 -6.19 -22.08 6.18
C ALA A 22 -5.38 -21.62 7.41
N ALA A 23 -4.44 -22.45 7.84
CA ALA A 23 -3.48 -22.07 8.87
C ALA A 23 -2.50 -21.02 8.32
N GLU A 24 -1.91 -20.21 9.21
CA GLU A 24 -0.89 -19.25 8.80
C GLU A 24 0.27 -19.95 8.07
N PRO A 25 0.76 -19.37 6.96
CA PRO A 25 1.71 -20.06 6.14
C PRO A 25 3.13 -19.86 6.67
N THR A 26 3.93 -20.92 6.54
CA THR A 26 5.38 -20.89 6.80
C THR A 26 6.18 -20.46 5.57
N THR A 27 5.53 -20.32 4.40
CA THR A 27 6.20 -20.05 3.12
C THR A 27 6.20 -18.56 2.77
N PRO A 28 7.30 -18.06 2.16
CA PRO A 28 7.35 -16.69 1.64
C PRO A 28 6.27 -16.42 0.58
N LEU A 29 5.89 -15.15 0.42
CA LEU A 29 4.96 -14.71 -0.60
C LEU A 29 5.68 -14.38 -1.90
N LEU A 30 5.13 -14.79 -3.04
CA LEU A 30 5.57 -14.32 -4.35
C LEU A 30 4.93 -12.98 -4.70
N VAL A 31 3.63 -12.84 -4.41
CA VAL A 31 2.83 -11.66 -4.73
C VAL A 31 1.85 -11.40 -3.59
N ALA A 32 1.61 -10.14 -3.29
CA ALA A 32 0.51 -9.73 -2.43
C ALA A 32 -0.09 -8.42 -2.91
N ASP A 33 -1.37 -8.22 -2.63
CA ASP A 33 -2.04 -6.92 -2.76
C ASP A 33 -3.01 -6.68 -1.61
N SER A 34 -3.23 -5.42 -1.23
CA SER A 34 -4.02 -5.05 -0.06
C SER A 34 -4.62 -3.66 -0.20
N TRP A 35 -5.85 -3.47 0.29
CA TRP A 35 -6.61 -2.22 0.18
C TRP A 35 -7.57 -2.06 1.37
N LEU A 36 -7.96 -0.81 1.67
CA LEU A 36 -9.03 -0.54 2.64
C LEU A 36 -10.39 -0.91 2.03
N VAL A 37 -11.20 -1.63 2.80
CA VAL A 37 -12.66 -1.73 2.62
C VAL A 37 -13.31 -1.03 3.81
N ARG A 38 -14.20 -0.07 3.55
CA ARG A 38 -14.94 0.65 4.59
C ARG A 38 -16.41 0.66 4.22
N ASP A 39 -17.22 0.01 5.04
CA ASP A 39 -18.67 -0.13 4.86
C ASP A 39 -19.05 -0.60 3.45
N GLY A 40 -18.35 -1.65 2.99
CA GLY A 40 -18.59 -2.24 1.69
C GLY A 40 -18.15 -1.37 0.51
N ARG A 41 -17.33 -0.36 0.76
CA ARG A 41 -16.75 0.52 -0.27
C ARG A 41 -15.25 0.37 -0.34
N VAL A 42 -14.67 0.61 -1.51
CA VAL A 42 -13.24 0.46 -1.80
C VAL A 42 -12.79 1.50 -2.83
N ARG A 43 -11.49 1.81 -2.84
CA ARG A 43 -10.88 2.68 -3.87
C ARG A 43 -10.08 1.84 -4.85
N GLY A 44 -10.34 2.02 -6.14
CA GLY A 44 -9.48 1.47 -7.20
C GLY A 44 -9.34 -0.05 -7.16
N LEU A 45 -10.40 -0.80 -6.83
CA LEU A 45 -10.36 -2.26 -6.74
C LEU A 45 -9.83 -2.90 -8.03
N GLU A 46 -10.26 -2.39 -9.20
CA GLU A 46 -9.79 -2.89 -10.49
C GLU A 46 -8.29 -2.63 -10.70
N ARG A 47 -7.75 -1.50 -10.21
CA ARG A 47 -6.30 -1.23 -10.28
C ARG A 47 -5.50 -2.21 -9.40
N HIS A 48 -6.05 -2.58 -8.24
CA HIS A 48 -5.48 -3.63 -7.39
C HIS A 48 -5.55 -5.01 -8.08
N ARG A 49 -6.66 -5.32 -8.75
CA ARG A 49 -6.82 -6.52 -9.56
C ARG A 49 -5.78 -6.59 -10.66
N GLU A 50 -5.69 -5.59 -11.51
CA GLU A 50 -4.73 -5.50 -12.61
C GLU A 50 -3.30 -5.72 -12.12
N ARG A 51 -2.92 -5.04 -11.03
CA ARG A 51 -1.59 -5.19 -10.45
C ARG A 51 -1.34 -6.61 -9.95
N PHE A 52 -2.26 -7.18 -9.18
CA PHE A 52 -2.12 -8.52 -8.63
C PHE A 52 -2.04 -9.58 -9.74
N LEU A 53 -2.97 -9.55 -10.71
CA LEU A 53 -3.05 -10.50 -11.82
C LEU A 53 -1.82 -10.45 -12.71
N ARG A 54 -1.41 -9.24 -13.13
CA ARG A 54 -0.21 -9.02 -13.96
C ARG A 54 1.02 -9.60 -13.26
N THR A 55 1.21 -9.26 -11.99
CA THR A 55 2.37 -9.70 -11.24
C THR A 55 2.37 -11.19 -10.93
N CYS A 56 1.20 -11.83 -10.75
CA CYS A 56 1.10 -13.28 -10.70
C CYS A 56 1.56 -13.92 -12.02
N GLY A 57 1.16 -13.38 -13.17
CA GLY A 57 1.62 -13.86 -14.49
C GLY A 57 3.13 -13.71 -14.67
N GLU A 58 3.71 -12.58 -14.27
CA GLU A 58 5.16 -12.30 -14.37
C GLU A 58 6.04 -13.27 -13.56
N VAL A 59 5.49 -13.90 -12.51
CA VAL A 59 6.22 -14.87 -11.67
C VAL A 59 5.87 -16.33 -11.97
N GLY A 60 5.21 -16.60 -13.10
CA GLY A 60 4.80 -17.95 -13.48
C GLY A 60 3.70 -18.53 -12.58
N GLY A 61 2.84 -17.68 -12.04
CA GLY A 61 1.70 -18.07 -11.22
C GLY A 61 0.60 -18.80 -12.02
N PRO A 62 -0.56 -19.07 -11.37
CA PRO A 62 -1.68 -19.76 -11.99
C PRO A 62 -2.17 -19.08 -13.29
N PRO A 63 -2.78 -19.83 -14.23
CA PRO A 63 -3.28 -19.26 -15.47
C PRO A 63 -4.36 -18.21 -15.20
N LEU A 64 -4.48 -17.22 -16.09
CA LEU A 64 -5.38 -16.07 -15.92
C LEU A 64 -6.80 -16.46 -15.53
N ARG A 65 -7.37 -17.51 -16.14
CA ARG A 65 -8.69 -18.02 -15.78
C ARG A 65 -8.83 -18.32 -14.28
N ARG A 66 -7.83 -18.95 -13.66
CA ARG A 66 -7.83 -19.28 -12.23
C ARG A 66 -7.71 -18.02 -11.37
N LEU A 67 -6.89 -17.06 -11.79
CA LEU A 67 -6.78 -15.77 -11.10
C LEU A 67 -8.10 -15.00 -11.13
N LEU A 68 -8.84 -15.07 -12.24
CA LEU A 68 -10.16 -14.44 -12.39
C LEU A 68 -11.23 -15.14 -11.54
N GLU A 69 -11.25 -16.47 -11.51
CA GLU A 69 -12.14 -17.26 -10.65
C GLU A 69 -11.89 -16.92 -9.16
N PHE A 70 -10.61 -16.90 -8.73
CA PHE A 70 -10.22 -16.47 -7.39
C PHE A 70 -10.66 -15.02 -7.10
N TRP A 71 -10.43 -14.09 -8.04
CA TRP A 71 -10.77 -12.68 -7.83
C TRP A 71 -12.27 -12.48 -7.60
N ARG A 72 -13.11 -13.19 -8.34
CA ARG A 72 -14.55 -13.19 -8.14
C ARG A 72 -14.91 -13.70 -6.73
N ASP A 73 -14.46 -14.91 -6.40
CA ASP A 73 -14.82 -15.55 -5.13
C ASP A 73 -14.33 -14.74 -3.92
N MET A 74 -13.14 -14.12 -4.01
CA MET A 74 -12.64 -13.24 -2.96
C MET A 74 -13.43 -11.94 -2.85
N THR A 75 -13.91 -11.38 -3.96
CA THR A 75 -14.72 -10.15 -3.97
C THR A 75 -16.10 -10.40 -3.33
N ASP A 76 -16.68 -11.58 -3.56
CA ASP A 76 -17.94 -12.02 -2.96
C ASP A 76 -17.83 -12.19 -1.44
N ALA A 77 -16.66 -12.62 -0.97
CA ALA A 77 -16.31 -12.80 0.43
C ALA A 77 -15.97 -11.48 1.16
N LEU A 78 -15.72 -10.37 0.45
CA LEU A 78 -15.36 -9.11 1.09
C LEU A 78 -16.50 -8.56 1.98
N PRO A 79 -16.19 -8.05 3.18
CA PRO A 79 -17.16 -7.43 4.08
C PRO A 79 -17.92 -6.26 3.49
N ARG A 80 -19.22 -6.18 3.81
CA ARG A 80 -20.10 -5.07 3.40
C ARG A 80 -20.31 -4.02 4.51
N THR A 81 -19.81 -4.28 5.71
CA THR A 81 -19.89 -3.37 6.88
C THR A 81 -18.56 -3.33 7.62
N GLY A 82 -18.28 -2.21 8.29
CA GLY A 82 -17.08 -2.02 9.10
C GLY A 82 -15.83 -1.71 8.26
N GLU A 83 -14.71 -1.61 8.96
CA GLU A 83 -13.41 -1.27 8.37
C GLU A 83 -12.47 -2.48 8.36
N TRP A 84 -12.02 -2.83 7.17
CA TRP A 84 -11.23 -4.03 6.90
C TRP A 84 -10.03 -3.70 6.02
N PHE A 85 -8.94 -4.45 6.20
CA PHE A 85 -7.76 -4.36 5.37
C PHE A 85 -7.40 -5.71 4.73
N PRO A 86 -8.24 -6.20 3.78
CA PRO A 86 -7.99 -7.45 3.07
C PRO A 86 -6.61 -7.50 2.41
N ARG A 87 -6.06 -8.70 2.30
CA ARG A 87 -4.87 -8.98 1.50
C ARG A 87 -5.08 -10.23 0.67
N VAL A 88 -4.86 -10.12 -0.64
CA VAL A 88 -4.73 -11.27 -1.54
C VAL A 88 -3.27 -11.66 -1.65
N GLU A 89 -3.00 -12.95 -1.79
CA GLU A 89 -1.63 -13.49 -1.77
C GLU A 89 -1.47 -14.60 -2.81
N LEU A 90 -0.26 -14.70 -3.36
CA LEU A 90 0.24 -15.88 -4.06
C LEU A 90 1.44 -16.45 -3.29
N ALA A 91 1.31 -17.68 -2.81
CA ALA A 91 2.34 -18.36 -2.04
C ALA A 91 3.49 -18.88 -2.91
N ALA A 92 4.72 -18.85 -2.39
CA ALA A 92 5.84 -19.54 -3.03
C ALA A 92 5.71 -21.07 -2.91
N GLY A 93 6.25 -21.79 -3.91
CA GLY A 93 6.21 -23.24 -3.97
C GLY A 93 4.88 -23.77 -4.53
N SER A 94 3.83 -23.81 -3.71
CA SER A 94 2.53 -24.37 -4.10
C SER A 94 1.75 -23.52 -5.09
N LEU A 95 2.13 -22.26 -5.28
CA LEU A 95 1.39 -21.26 -6.07
C LEU A 95 -0.08 -21.13 -5.63
N GLU A 96 -0.33 -21.36 -4.35
CA GLU A 96 -1.66 -21.26 -3.75
C GLU A 96 -2.09 -19.79 -3.65
N LEU A 97 -3.33 -19.53 -4.08
CA LEU A 97 -3.99 -18.23 -3.94
C LEU A 97 -4.69 -18.15 -2.59
N ARG A 98 -4.55 -17.03 -1.89
CA ARG A 98 -5.10 -16.85 -0.55
C ARG A 98 -5.74 -15.49 -0.35
N LEU A 99 -6.73 -15.44 0.52
CA LEU A 99 -7.34 -14.22 1.04
C LEU A 99 -7.12 -14.17 2.55
N LEU A 100 -6.46 -13.12 3.03
CA LEU A 100 -6.39 -12.77 4.43
C LEU A 100 -7.37 -11.63 4.72
N LEU A 101 -8.40 -11.92 5.51
CA LEU A 101 -9.30 -10.91 6.06
C LEU A 101 -8.83 -10.51 7.46
N ARG A 102 -8.70 -9.21 7.68
CA ARG A 102 -8.35 -8.59 8.96
C ARG A 102 -8.99 -7.22 9.07
N HIS A 103 -9.29 -6.78 10.28
CA HIS A 103 -9.73 -5.42 10.53
C HIS A 103 -8.65 -4.41 10.11
N ALA A 104 -9.10 -3.24 9.67
CA ALA A 104 -8.20 -2.13 9.48
C ALA A 104 -7.64 -1.70 10.86
N PRO A 105 -6.33 -1.45 11.01
CA PRO A 105 -5.84 -0.77 12.19
C PRO A 105 -6.42 0.65 12.25
N PRO A 106 -6.36 1.34 13.41
CA PRO A 106 -6.81 2.72 13.53
C PRO A 106 -6.23 3.61 12.43
N LEU A 107 -7.10 4.29 11.69
CA LEU A 107 -6.70 5.12 10.57
C LEU A 107 -6.14 6.47 11.05
N GLY A 108 -4.89 6.77 10.70
CA GLY A 108 -4.23 8.03 11.05
C GLY A 108 -4.39 9.13 10.00
N THR A 109 -4.38 10.38 10.46
CA THR A 109 -4.47 11.60 9.63
C THR A 109 -3.13 12.30 9.39
N GLY A 110 -2.08 11.85 10.06
CA GLY A 110 -0.69 12.29 9.94
C GLY A 110 0.24 11.13 10.31
N VAL A 111 1.56 11.33 10.23
CA VAL A 111 2.54 10.29 10.56
C VAL A 111 3.87 10.89 11.02
N GLY A 112 4.42 10.34 12.11
CA GLY A 112 5.81 10.58 12.53
C GLY A 112 6.79 9.65 11.80
N VAL A 113 7.81 10.21 11.16
CA VAL A 113 8.77 9.46 10.33
C VAL A 113 10.17 9.53 10.93
N TRP A 114 10.88 8.41 10.95
CA TRP A 114 12.26 8.35 11.44
C TRP A 114 13.21 9.15 10.54
N ALA A 115 13.84 10.18 11.09
CA ALA A 115 14.61 11.19 10.37
C ALA A 115 15.89 10.65 9.68
N THR A 116 16.46 9.56 10.18
CA THR A 116 17.71 9.00 9.64
C THR A 116 17.51 8.29 8.29
N GLY A 117 16.29 7.86 7.98
CA GLY A 117 16.05 6.93 6.87
C GLY A 117 16.66 5.55 7.15
N GLN A 118 16.40 4.60 6.26
CA GLN A 118 16.83 3.20 6.38
C GLN A 118 17.30 2.70 5.02
N ALA A 119 18.47 2.04 4.98
CA ALA A 119 18.91 1.38 3.76
C ALA A 119 17.84 0.38 3.29
N ASP A 120 17.53 0.38 1.99
CA ASP A 120 16.50 -0.48 1.42
C ASP A 120 16.88 -1.97 1.56
N PRO A 121 16.15 -2.77 2.37
CA PRO A 121 16.49 -4.17 2.58
C PRO A 121 15.84 -5.09 1.53
N ARG A 122 15.05 -4.54 0.60
CA ARG A 122 14.22 -5.33 -0.30
C ARG A 122 15.06 -6.00 -1.37
N THR A 123 14.69 -7.23 -1.68
CA THR A 123 15.27 -8.03 -2.76
C THR A 123 14.48 -7.90 -4.06
N VAL A 124 13.17 -7.63 -3.98
CA VAL A 124 12.29 -7.45 -5.14
C VAL A 124 11.43 -6.19 -4.98
N PRO A 125 12.05 -5.00 -4.98
CA PRO A 125 11.40 -3.75 -4.58
C PRO A 125 10.20 -3.33 -5.43
N ARG A 126 10.13 -3.78 -6.69
CA ARG A 126 9.02 -3.48 -7.60
C ARG A 126 7.82 -4.44 -7.45
N ARG A 127 7.92 -5.44 -6.58
CA ARG A 127 6.87 -6.45 -6.36
C ARG A 127 6.41 -6.41 -4.90
N LYS A 128 5.12 -6.16 -4.70
CA LYS A 128 4.51 -6.28 -3.38
C LYS A 128 4.37 -7.76 -3.02
N GLY A 129 4.83 -8.15 -1.82
CA GLY A 129 4.74 -9.53 -1.33
C GLY A 129 6.04 -10.06 -0.73
N PRO A 130 7.09 -10.32 -1.55
CA PRO A 130 8.30 -11.02 -1.11
C PRO A 130 8.99 -10.40 0.10
N ASP A 131 9.08 -9.07 0.13
CA ASP A 131 9.85 -8.36 1.15
C ASP A 131 8.99 -7.86 2.33
N LEU A 132 7.73 -8.29 2.46
CA LEU A 132 6.84 -7.81 3.54
C LEU A 132 7.42 -8.03 4.94
N GLY A 133 8.09 -9.17 5.17
CA GLY A 133 8.76 -9.43 6.45
C GLY A 133 9.98 -8.54 6.69
N ALA A 134 10.74 -8.19 5.64
CA ALA A 134 11.85 -7.25 5.76
C ALA A 134 11.37 -5.82 6.06
N LEU A 135 10.25 -5.42 5.43
CA LEU A 135 9.62 -4.12 5.67
C LEU A 135 8.97 -4.03 7.06
N ALA A 136 8.44 -5.15 7.59
CA ALA A 136 7.98 -5.22 8.98
C ALA A 136 9.13 -4.96 9.97
N ARG A 137 10.32 -5.53 9.75
CA ARG A 137 11.50 -5.24 10.57
C ARG A 137 11.96 -3.78 10.48
N VAL A 138 11.79 -3.13 9.31
CA VAL A 138 12.05 -1.68 9.18
C VAL A 138 11.08 -0.89 10.06
N ARG A 139 9.78 -1.24 10.01
CA ARG A 139 8.74 -0.64 10.86
C ARG A 139 9.01 -0.83 12.35
N GLU A 140 9.45 -2.02 12.76
CA GLU A 140 9.81 -2.31 14.16
C GLU A 140 10.98 -1.43 14.63
N ARG A 141 12.03 -1.28 13.82
CA ARG A 141 13.15 -0.38 14.15
C ARG A 141 12.71 1.08 14.27
N ALA A 142 11.86 1.55 13.35
CA ALA A 142 11.29 2.89 13.41
C ALA A 142 10.50 3.09 14.71
N SER A 143 9.66 2.11 15.07
CA SER A 143 8.90 2.11 16.32
C SER A 143 9.79 2.15 17.55
N GLY A 144 10.90 1.40 17.55
CA GLY A 144 11.89 1.44 18.63
C GLY A 144 12.57 2.80 18.79
N ALA A 145 12.63 3.60 17.72
CA ALA A 145 13.10 4.98 17.73
C ALA A 145 11.98 6.01 18.00
N GLY A 146 10.76 5.57 18.33
CA GLY A 146 9.61 6.44 18.59
C GLY A 146 8.91 6.99 17.33
N ALA A 147 9.25 6.47 16.15
CA ALA A 147 8.62 6.82 14.88
C ALA A 147 7.58 5.78 14.45
N GLU A 148 6.59 6.20 13.66
CA GLU A 148 5.59 5.28 13.11
C GLU A 148 6.02 4.65 11.78
N GLU A 149 6.86 5.36 11.01
CA GLU A 149 7.34 4.93 9.70
C GLU A 149 8.83 5.26 9.50
N ALA A 150 9.43 4.63 8.51
CA ALA A 150 10.77 4.98 8.04
C ALA A 150 10.82 5.05 6.52
N VAL A 151 11.58 6.02 6.01
CA VAL A 151 11.88 6.16 4.60
C VAL A 151 13.02 5.23 4.23
N LEU A 152 12.81 4.43 3.19
CA LEU A 152 13.83 3.63 2.52
C LEU A 152 14.67 4.52 1.61
N VAL A 153 15.99 4.35 1.69
CA VAL A 153 16.96 5.07 0.87
C VAL A 153 17.77 4.11 0.02
N ALA A 154 18.06 4.54 -1.21
CA ALA A 154 18.96 3.86 -2.12
C ALA A 154 20.42 3.96 -1.63
N PRO A 155 21.35 3.14 -2.16
CA PRO A 155 22.78 3.28 -1.87
C PRO A 155 23.35 4.68 -2.20
N SER A 156 22.74 5.40 -3.16
CA SER A 156 23.08 6.78 -3.49
C SER A 156 22.65 7.82 -2.44
N GLY A 157 21.88 7.40 -1.43
CA GLY A 157 21.22 8.29 -0.46
C GLY A 157 19.87 8.84 -0.91
N SER A 158 19.41 8.48 -2.11
CA SER A 158 18.14 8.96 -2.66
C SER A 158 16.95 8.28 -1.99
N VAL A 159 15.92 9.06 -1.65
CA VAL A 159 14.63 8.58 -1.12
C VAL A 159 13.93 7.72 -2.16
N LEU A 160 13.45 6.54 -1.72
CA LEU A 160 12.71 5.59 -2.54
C LEU A 160 11.22 5.60 -2.20
N GLU A 161 10.86 5.09 -1.03
CA GLU A 161 9.51 5.04 -0.49
C GLU A 161 9.59 4.80 1.03
N ALA A 162 8.48 4.76 1.75
CA ALA A 162 8.45 4.32 3.14
C ALA A 162 8.22 2.81 3.24
N ALA A 163 8.36 2.23 4.43
CA ALA A 163 8.26 0.78 4.61
C ALA A 163 6.89 0.22 4.17
N THR A 164 5.79 0.99 4.33
CA THR A 164 4.44 0.56 3.94
C THR A 164 3.70 1.52 3.01
N ALA A 165 4.37 2.55 2.51
CA ALA A 165 3.75 3.62 1.73
C ALA A 165 4.71 4.26 0.73
N SER A 166 4.20 4.85 -0.34
CA SER A 166 5.02 5.65 -1.25
C SER A 166 5.24 7.05 -0.69
N VAL A 167 6.37 7.69 -1.03
CA VAL A 167 6.72 9.06 -0.60
C VAL A 167 6.48 10.04 -1.74
N LEU A 168 5.67 11.06 -1.50
CA LEU A 168 5.47 12.22 -2.37
C LEU A 168 5.77 13.49 -1.57
N TRP A 169 6.12 14.58 -2.22
CA TRP A 169 6.33 15.86 -1.53
C TRP A 169 6.01 17.04 -2.43
N TRP A 170 5.78 18.20 -1.83
CA TRP A 170 5.59 19.44 -2.55
C TRP A 170 6.89 20.26 -2.58
N GLU A 171 7.23 20.77 -3.76
CA GLU A 171 8.20 21.85 -3.95
C GLU A 171 7.47 22.97 -4.68
N ASP A 172 7.22 24.07 -3.96
CA ASP A 172 6.30 25.13 -4.39
C ASP A 172 4.94 24.54 -4.78
N ASP A 173 4.49 24.74 -6.01
CA ASP A 173 3.24 24.18 -6.56
C ASP A 173 3.44 22.90 -7.37
N THR A 174 4.62 22.28 -7.29
CA THR A 174 4.92 21.02 -8.00
C THR A 174 4.81 19.82 -7.07
N LEU A 175 3.95 18.87 -7.43
CA LEU A 175 3.89 17.56 -6.78
C LEU A 175 5.07 16.70 -7.26
N CYS A 176 6.00 16.44 -6.35
CA CYS A 176 7.20 15.67 -6.63
C CYS A 176 7.10 14.25 -6.10
N LEU A 177 7.75 13.34 -6.81
CA LEU A 177 7.90 11.94 -6.40
C LEU A 177 9.21 11.36 -6.94
N PRO A 178 9.70 10.23 -6.39
CA PRO A 178 10.94 9.63 -6.84
C PRO A 178 10.85 9.19 -8.33
N PRO A 179 11.95 9.22 -9.10
CA PRO A 179 11.93 8.80 -10.49
C PRO A 179 11.56 7.32 -10.66
N PRO A 180 10.80 6.96 -11.71
CA PRO A 180 10.34 5.58 -11.91
C PRO A 180 11.50 4.59 -12.14
N ARG A 181 12.67 5.09 -12.60
CA ARG A 181 13.90 4.31 -12.72
C ARG A 181 14.44 3.80 -11.39
N LEU A 182 14.11 4.45 -10.27
CA LEU A 182 14.46 3.97 -8.94
C LEU A 182 13.62 2.74 -8.56
N PRO A 183 14.12 1.85 -7.68
CA PRO A 183 13.42 0.66 -7.24
C PRO A 183 12.23 0.99 -6.32
N VAL A 184 11.17 1.55 -6.89
CA VAL A 184 9.93 1.89 -6.19
C VAL A 184 8.77 1.03 -6.66
N LEU A 185 7.86 0.71 -5.74
CA LEU A 185 6.63 0.00 -6.04
C LEU A 185 5.67 0.91 -6.83
N PRO A 186 5.06 0.44 -7.94
CA PRO A 186 3.97 1.16 -8.58
C PRO A 186 2.71 1.09 -7.70
N GLY A 187 2.53 2.11 -6.86
CA GLY A 187 1.43 2.21 -5.91
C GLY A 187 0.11 2.62 -6.58
N VAL A 188 -0.99 1.90 -6.28
CA VAL A 188 -2.33 2.25 -6.79
C VAL A 188 -2.74 3.66 -6.35
N THR A 189 -2.51 4.01 -5.08
CA THR A 189 -2.82 5.35 -4.55
C THR A 189 -1.97 6.45 -5.21
N VAL A 190 -0.71 6.16 -5.54
CA VAL A 190 0.16 7.10 -6.27
C VAL A 190 -0.43 7.39 -7.65
N ALA A 191 -0.86 6.34 -8.37
CA ALA A 191 -1.46 6.49 -9.69
C ALA A 191 -2.74 7.37 -9.64
N LEU A 192 -3.60 7.18 -8.64
CA LEU A 192 -4.79 8.02 -8.43
C LEU A 192 -4.39 9.49 -8.19
N VAL A 193 -3.42 9.72 -7.31
CA VAL A 193 -2.92 11.07 -6.99
C VAL A 193 -2.33 11.76 -8.23
N GLN A 194 -1.51 11.06 -9.03
CA GLN A 194 -0.95 11.59 -10.27
C GLN A 194 -2.05 11.88 -11.33
N GLU A 195 -3.07 11.03 -11.41
CA GLU A 195 -4.21 11.23 -12.30
C GLU A 195 -4.99 12.51 -11.96
N ARG A 196 -5.23 12.74 -10.67
CA ARG A 196 -5.80 14.01 -10.20
C ARG A 196 -4.92 15.20 -10.57
N ALA A 197 -3.62 15.14 -10.24
CA ALA A 197 -2.70 16.24 -10.53
C ALA A 197 -2.74 16.62 -12.02
N ARG A 198 -2.68 15.61 -12.91
CA ARG A 198 -2.77 15.81 -14.36
C ARG A 198 -4.10 16.42 -14.79
N ARG A 199 -5.23 15.96 -14.24
CA ARG A 199 -6.57 16.48 -14.56
C ARG A 199 -6.72 17.95 -14.15
N GLU A 200 -6.11 18.33 -13.04
CA GLU A 200 -6.19 19.69 -12.46
C GLU A 200 -5.07 20.62 -12.94
N GLY A 201 -4.22 20.17 -13.87
CA GLY A 201 -3.11 20.97 -14.39
C GLY A 201 -2.00 21.24 -13.37
N ILE A 202 -1.94 20.46 -12.29
CA ILE A 202 -0.91 20.57 -11.25
C ILE A 202 0.39 19.95 -11.79
N PRO A 203 1.51 20.68 -11.80
CA PRO A 203 2.79 20.15 -12.24
C PRO A 203 3.22 18.93 -11.44
N VAL A 204 3.62 17.87 -12.13
CA VAL A 204 4.19 16.65 -11.54
C VAL A 204 5.64 16.49 -12.00
N ALA A 205 6.57 16.33 -11.06
CA ALA A 205 7.98 16.17 -11.37
C ALA A 205 8.60 14.95 -10.68
N HIS A 206 9.39 14.18 -11.44
CA HIS A 206 10.21 13.11 -10.90
C HIS A 206 11.58 13.64 -10.48
N ARG A 207 11.86 13.68 -9.17
CA ARG A 207 13.09 14.29 -8.61
C ARG A 207 13.74 13.35 -7.59
N GLU A 208 15.06 13.29 -7.59
CA GLU A 208 15.80 12.64 -6.51
C GLU A 208 16.05 13.63 -5.36
N ARG A 209 15.82 13.17 -4.13
CA ARG A 209 16.11 13.91 -2.90
C ARG A 209 16.69 12.95 -1.88
N THR A 210 17.60 13.45 -1.05
CA THR A 210 17.96 12.77 0.21
C THR A 210 16.88 13.04 1.26
N VAL A 211 16.89 12.31 2.37
CA VAL A 211 15.96 12.58 3.49
C VAL A 211 16.15 14.02 3.99
N ALA A 212 17.39 14.49 4.15
CA ALA A 212 17.68 15.89 4.50
C ALA A 212 17.12 16.89 3.47
N GLY A 213 17.10 16.50 2.19
CA GLY A 213 16.46 17.27 1.12
C GLY A 213 14.94 17.34 1.20
N LEU A 214 14.31 16.71 2.19
CA LEU A 214 12.88 16.84 2.51
C LEU A 214 12.60 17.85 3.64
N ASP A 215 13.63 18.43 4.26
CA ASP A 215 13.47 19.42 5.34
C ASP A 215 12.55 20.57 4.90
N GLY A 216 11.59 20.90 5.77
CA GLY A 216 10.66 22.01 5.57
C GLY A 216 9.65 21.83 4.43
N ARG A 217 9.56 20.65 3.80
CA ARG A 217 8.60 20.36 2.73
C ARG A 217 7.37 19.63 3.26
N GLU A 218 6.22 19.87 2.64
CA GLU A 218 5.03 19.06 2.90
C GLU A 218 5.22 17.70 2.22
N VAL A 219 5.58 16.69 3.02
CA VAL A 219 5.80 15.31 2.58
C VAL A 219 4.55 14.48 2.88
N TRP A 220 4.14 13.64 1.94
CA TRP A 220 3.04 12.71 2.08
C TRP A 220 3.54 11.27 2.00
N LEU A 221 3.08 10.43 2.94
CA LEU A 221 3.09 8.99 2.81
C LEU A 221 1.74 8.53 2.28
N VAL A 222 1.74 7.88 1.11
CA VAL A 222 0.51 7.45 0.44
C VAL A 222 0.41 5.94 0.29
N ASN A 223 -0.71 5.36 0.70
CA ASN A 223 -1.00 3.94 0.50
C ASN A 223 -2.51 3.64 0.46
N ALA A 224 -2.87 2.41 0.12
CA ALA A 224 -4.27 2.01 -0.06
C ALA A 224 -5.06 1.86 1.27
N LEU A 225 -4.36 1.78 2.40
CA LEU A 225 -4.96 1.70 3.73
C LEU A 225 -5.36 3.09 4.24
N HIS A 226 -4.37 3.95 4.47
CA HIS A 226 -4.56 5.27 5.07
C HIS A 226 -4.93 6.36 4.05
N GLY A 227 -4.76 6.09 2.76
CA GLY A 227 -4.83 7.14 1.74
C GLY A 227 -3.58 8.03 1.82
N ILE A 228 -3.77 9.33 1.97
CA ILE A 228 -2.69 10.32 2.09
C ILE A 228 -2.50 10.66 3.57
N ARG A 229 -1.28 10.52 4.09
CA ARG A 229 -0.89 11.02 5.41
C ARG A 229 0.27 12.00 5.28
N PRO A 230 0.11 13.28 5.66
CA PRO A 230 1.25 14.19 5.75
C PRO A 230 2.20 13.76 6.87
N VAL A 231 3.50 13.93 6.64
CA VAL A 231 4.53 13.78 7.66
C VAL A 231 4.41 14.97 8.61
N THR A 232 4.01 14.70 9.84
CA THR A 232 3.77 15.73 10.88
C THR A 232 4.93 15.85 11.86
N GLY A 233 5.92 14.95 11.78
CA GLY A 233 7.13 15.02 12.58
C GLY A 233 8.24 14.14 12.02
N TRP A 234 9.48 14.63 12.12
CA TRP A 234 10.68 13.85 11.86
C TRP A 234 11.33 13.49 13.19
N ILE A 235 11.30 12.20 13.53
CA ILE A 235 11.71 11.72 14.84
C ILE A 235 13.19 11.39 14.85
N GLY A 236 13.90 11.81 15.91
CA GLY A 236 15.31 11.46 16.10
C GLY A 236 16.30 12.22 15.19
N GLY A 237 15.91 13.40 14.68
CA GLY A 237 16.79 14.24 13.87
C GLY A 237 16.33 15.71 13.79
N PRO A 238 17.11 16.59 13.13
CA PRO A 238 16.86 18.04 13.12
C PRO A 238 15.83 18.49 12.07
N LEU A 239 15.29 17.56 11.27
CA LEU A 239 14.38 17.89 10.17
C LEU A 239 13.05 18.44 10.71
N ARG A 240 12.48 19.39 9.98
CA ARG A 240 11.22 20.05 10.30
C ARG A 240 10.12 19.58 9.37
N ALA A 241 8.98 19.23 9.94
CA ALA A 241 7.76 19.03 9.16
C ALA A 241 7.22 20.39 8.70
N ALA A 242 6.80 20.50 7.45
CA ALA A 242 6.09 21.68 6.99
C ALA A 242 4.67 21.74 7.57
N PRO A 243 4.05 22.93 7.63
CA PRO A 243 2.62 23.05 7.84
C PRO A 243 1.85 22.21 6.82
N VAL A 244 0.79 21.55 7.30
CA VAL A 244 -0.10 20.76 6.44
C VAL A 244 -1.03 21.71 5.71
N GLN A 245 -0.80 21.94 4.42
CA GLN A 245 -1.59 22.86 3.61
C GLN A 245 -2.51 22.11 2.65
N ARG A 246 -1.94 21.17 1.89
CA ARG A 246 -2.64 20.52 0.77
C ARG A 246 -3.31 19.21 1.16
N ALA A 247 -2.77 18.50 2.15
CA ALA A 247 -3.27 17.17 2.51
C ALA A 247 -4.79 17.09 2.83
N PRO A 248 -5.44 18.05 3.54
CA PRO A 248 -6.85 17.92 3.92
C PRO A 248 -7.78 17.84 2.69
N GLU A 249 -7.59 18.73 1.72
CA GLU A 249 -8.36 18.76 0.49
C GLU A 249 -8.12 17.51 -0.37
N TRP A 250 -6.86 17.09 -0.47
CA TRP A 250 -6.48 15.89 -1.22
C TRP A 250 -7.02 14.60 -0.61
N ARG A 251 -7.09 14.54 0.72
CA ARG A 251 -7.70 13.41 1.43
C ARG A 251 -9.20 13.36 1.23
N ALA A 252 -9.89 14.50 1.34
CA ALA A 252 -11.34 14.57 1.11
C ALA A 252 -11.71 14.07 -0.30
N TRP A 253 -10.96 14.49 -1.32
CA TRP A 253 -11.12 13.96 -2.67
C TRP A 253 -10.79 12.46 -2.78
N LEU A 254 -9.70 12.00 -2.18
CA LEU A 254 -9.34 10.59 -2.26
C LEU A 254 -10.40 9.71 -1.59
N ASP A 255 -10.99 10.17 -0.48
CA ASP A 255 -12.12 9.53 0.19
C ASP A 255 -13.39 9.56 -0.68
N SER A 256 -13.61 10.60 -1.51
CA SER A 256 -14.75 10.64 -2.43
C SER A 256 -14.67 9.60 -3.55
N LEU A 257 -13.50 9.00 -3.79
CA LEU A 257 -13.32 7.90 -4.77
C LEU A 257 -13.76 6.53 -4.23
N MET A 258 -14.27 6.42 -3.01
CA MET A 258 -14.75 5.14 -2.50
C MET A 258 -16.03 4.71 -3.24
N GLU A 259 -15.95 3.61 -3.98
CA GLU A 259 -17.05 3.02 -4.72
C GLU A 259 -17.58 1.78 -3.99
N PRO A 260 -18.89 1.48 -4.09
CA PRO A 260 -19.42 0.22 -3.58
C PRO A 260 -18.68 -0.98 -4.19
N LEU A 261 -18.46 -2.01 -3.38
CA LEU A 261 -18.00 -3.30 -3.88
C LEU A 261 -18.99 -3.83 -4.94
N PRO A 262 -18.51 -4.55 -5.97
CA PRO A 262 -19.39 -5.20 -6.94
C PRO A 262 -20.49 -6.03 -6.26
N SER A 263 -21.68 -6.02 -6.86
CA SER A 263 -22.76 -6.92 -6.44
C SER A 263 -22.30 -8.37 -6.60
N ARG A 264 -22.76 -9.22 -5.68
CA ARG A 264 -22.62 -10.68 -5.79
C ARG A 264 -23.41 -11.23 -6.98
#